data_AF-C9L9L8-F1
#
_entry.id   AF-C9L9L8-F1
#
_cell.length_a   1.000
_cell.length_b   1.000
_cell.length_c   1.000
_cell.angle_alpha   90.00
_cell.angle_beta   90.00
_cell.angle_gamma   90.00
#
_symmetry.space_group_name_H-M   'P 1'
#
loop_
_entity.id
_entity.type
_entity.pdbx_description
1 polymer ?
#
loop_
_entity_poly.entity_id
_entity_poly.type
_entity_poly.pdbx_seq_one_letter_code
_entity_poly.pdbx_strand_id
1 'polypeptide(L)'
;MRKKSLIIMIFVMCFLLEGCGLSNKTDKERAKEVVISFLDGYKQKDKSVSELLLGTIESDYMSFDGISSNFAERLKYEIKSCQGKDENIYSVEVEIETIDFEKAFNNAYQKTIKKYGEEGIRKNFLNEMKQEIERKECIFKKIDCNVTVRKIKREFKIQIDDVFANALTGGMNKYLFSLQEEG
;
A
#
# COMPACT_ATOMS: atom_id res chain seq x y z
N MET A 1 52.38 -25.77 -1.55
CA MET A 1 51.59 -25.12 -0.48
C MET A 1 52.10 -23.69 -0.37
N ARG A 2 51.35 -22.59 -0.52
CA ARG A 2 49.99 -22.29 -0.08
C ARG A 2 49.32 -21.34 -1.11
N LYS A 3 48.14 -21.74 -1.57
CA LYS A 3 47.11 -20.81 -2.07
C LYS A 3 46.43 -20.17 -0.86
N LYS A 4 45.78 -19.02 -1.09
CA LYS A 4 44.81 -18.31 -0.22
C LYS A 4 45.45 -17.32 0.77
N SER A 5 45.32 -16.03 0.48
CA SER A 5 44.61 -15.05 1.33
C SER A 5 44.89 -13.63 0.82
N LEU A 6 44.07 -13.12 -0.10
CA LEU A 6 44.13 -11.70 -0.49
C LEU A 6 42.76 -11.18 -0.97
N ILE A 7 41.66 -11.68 -0.39
CA ILE A 7 40.27 -11.28 -0.75
C ILE A 7 39.46 -10.92 0.52
N ILE A 8 40.10 -10.45 1.59
CA ILE A 8 39.41 -10.08 2.84
C ILE A 8 39.81 -8.67 3.28
N MET A 9 39.96 -7.75 2.32
CA MET A 9 40.22 -6.33 2.62
C MET A 9 39.57 -5.41 1.58
N ILE A 10 38.37 -5.78 1.10
CA ILE A 10 37.50 -4.90 0.27
C ILE A 10 36.05 -4.87 0.80
N PHE A 11 35.66 -5.77 1.71
CA PHE A 11 34.30 -5.82 2.25
C PHE A 11 34.01 -4.88 3.44
N VAL A 12 35.02 -4.16 3.96
CA VAL A 12 34.85 -3.21 5.08
C VAL A 12 34.77 -1.75 4.60
N MET A 13 34.91 -1.49 3.29
CA MET A 13 34.91 -0.13 2.73
C MET A 13 33.60 0.26 2.03
N CYS A 14 32.55 -0.58 2.10
CA CYS A 14 31.21 -0.23 1.61
C CYS A 14 30.26 0.28 2.71
N PHE A 15 30.62 0.13 4.00
CA PHE A 15 29.79 0.57 5.13
C PHE A 15 30.11 1.99 5.65
N LEU A 16 31.00 2.73 4.98
CA LEU A 16 31.41 4.09 5.39
C LEU A 16 30.90 5.20 4.46
N LEU A 17 29.98 4.90 3.52
CA LEU A 17 29.38 5.90 2.62
C LEU A 17 27.93 6.29 2.97
N GLU A 18 27.37 5.80 4.08
CA GLU A 18 26.05 6.26 4.58
C GLU A 18 26.13 7.56 5.41
N GLY A 19 27.34 8.08 5.66
CA GLY A 19 27.56 9.38 6.29
C GLY A 19 28.06 10.40 5.26
N CYS A 20 27.34 11.52 5.11
CA CYS A 20 27.67 12.68 4.26
C CYS A 20 27.16 12.67 2.81
N GLY A 21 25.92 12.22 2.60
CA GLY A 21 25.10 12.66 1.48
C GLY A 21 23.89 13.42 2.00
N LEU A 22 24.05 14.65 2.49
CA LEU A 22 22.92 15.59 2.59
C LEU A 22 22.41 15.77 1.15
N SER A 23 21.42 14.95 0.76
CA SER A 23 20.77 15.13 -0.52
C SER A 23 20.19 16.54 -0.50
N ASN A 24 20.60 17.41 -1.44
CA ASN A 24 20.03 18.75 -1.65
C ASN A 24 18.58 18.68 -2.18
N LYS A 25 17.80 17.68 -1.76
CA LYS A 25 16.40 17.52 -2.12
C LYS A 25 15.58 18.47 -1.30
N THR A 26 14.68 19.16 -1.96
CA THR A 26 13.67 20.00 -1.31
C THR A 26 12.78 19.13 -0.42
N ASP A 27 12.21 19.71 0.63
CA ASP A 27 11.28 18.98 1.49
C ASP A 27 10.07 18.42 0.70
N LYS A 28 9.66 19.10 -0.38
CA LYS A 28 8.62 18.59 -1.31
C LYS A 28 9.05 17.31 -2.02
N GLU A 29 10.30 17.23 -2.50
CA GLU A 29 10.81 16.02 -3.14
C GLU A 29 10.91 14.86 -2.13
N ARG A 30 11.35 15.15 -0.90
CA ARG A 30 11.40 14.16 0.18
C ARG A 30 10.00 13.66 0.58
N ALA A 31 9.00 14.55 0.58
CA ALA A 31 7.61 14.17 0.82
C ALA A 31 7.06 13.28 -0.31
N LYS A 32 7.39 13.55 -1.58
CA LYS A 32 7.05 12.63 -2.68
C LYS A 32 7.73 11.27 -2.50
N GLU A 33 9.01 11.26 -2.16
CA GLU A 33 9.79 10.04 -2.01
C GLU A 33 9.27 9.15 -0.91
N VAL A 34 8.84 9.69 0.23
CA VAL A 34 8.26 8.85 1.29
C VAL A 34 6.98 8.16 0.83
N VAL A 35 6.13 8.85 0.04
CA VAL A 35 4.90 8.27 -0.52
C VAL A 35 5.21 7.20 -1.56
N ILE A 36 6.20 7.44 -2.43
CA ILE A 36 6.69 6.45 -3.41
C ILE A 36 7.23 5.21 -2.70
N SER A 37 8.14 5.38 -1.74
CA SER A 37 8.71 4.28 -0.96
C SER A 37 7.64 3.47 -0.25
N PHE A 38 6.64 4.14 0.33
CA PHE A 38 5.51 3.47 0.96
C PHE A 38 4.70 2.65 -0.05
N LEU A 39 4.30 3.24 -1.19
CA LEU A 39 3.48 2.56 -2.19
C LEU A 39 4.23 1.41 -2.87
N ASP A 40 5.53 1.56 -3.12
CA ASP A 40 6.36 0.52 -3.71
C ASP A 40 6.56 -0.66 -2.75
N GLY A 41 6.85 -0.40 -1.47
CA GLY A 41 6.96 -1.48 -0.50
C GLY A 41 5.60 -2.09 -0.14
N TYR A 42 4.51 -1.31 -0.14
CA TYR A 42 3.14 -1.82 -0.03
C TYR A 42 2.84 -2.84 -1.13
N LYS A 43 3.17 -2.51 -2.40
CA LYS A 43 3.04 -3.44 -3.54
C LYS A 43 3.86 -4.72 -3.38
N GLN A 44 5.02 -4.61 -2.74
CA GLN A 44 5.89 -5.75 -2.44
C GLN A 44 5.46 -6.53 -1.19
N LYS A 45 4.39 -6.08 -0.50
CA LYS A 45 3.91 -6.63 0.78
C LYS A 45 4.99 -6.57 1.87
N ASP A 46 5.86 -5.57 1.78
CA ASP A 46 6.88 -5.31 2.79
C ASP A 46 6.25 -4.67 4.02
N LYS A 47 6.25 -5.37 5.15
CA LYS A 47 5.65 -4.89 6.39
C LYS A 47 6.38 -3.68 6.96
N SER A 48 7.66 -3.50 6.65
CA SER A 48 8.49 -2.40 7.16
C SER A 48 8.04 -1.02 6.66
N VAL A 49 7.27 -0.95 5.56
CA VAL A 49 6.69 0.34 5.10
C VAL A 49 5.76 0.97 6.13
N SER A 50 5.27 0.20 7.10
CA SER A 50 4.49 0.71 8.23
C SER A 50 5.31 1.71 9.06
N GLU A 51 6.65 1.62 9.07
CA GLU A 51 7.53 2.60 9.71
C GLU A 51 7.46 3.99 9.08
N LEU A 52 7.05 4.09 7.81
CA LEU A 52 6.87 5.36 7.12
C LEU A 52 5.59 6.07 7.56
N LEU A 53 4.72 5.41 8.32
CA LEU A 53 3.49 5.96 8.83
C LEU A 53 3.70 6.71 10.14
N LEU A 54 2.86 7.71 10.34
CA LEU A 54 2.83 8.49 11.57
C LEU A 54 2.21 7.67 12.70
N GLY A 55 2.94 7.55 13.81
CA GLY A 55 2.42 6.95 15.05
C GLY A 55 2.43 5.42 15.10
N THR A 56 2.97 4.76 14.07
CA THR A 56 3.07 3.30 14.04
C THR A 56 4.20 2.78 14.92
N ILE A 57 3.89 1.78 15.74
CA ILE A 57 4.84 0.92 16.46
C ILE A 57 4.86 -0.48 15.83
N GLU A 58 5.87 -1.31 16.13
CA GLU A 58 6.06 -2.64 15.51
C GLU A 58 4.82 -3.54 15.58
N SER A 59 4.05 -3.47 16.68
CA SER A 59 2.81 -4.25 16.84
C SER A 59 1.71 -3.88 15.83
N ASP A 60 1.82 -2.71 15.21
CA ASP A 60 0.80 -2.11 14.35
C ASP A 60 1.17 -2.24 12.87
N TYR A 61 2.18 -3.04 12.56
CA TYR A 61 2.61 -3.25 11.19
C TYR A 61 1.49 -3.89 10.37
N MET A 62 1.35 -3.44 9.13
CA MET A 62 0.34 -3.97 8.23
C MET A 62 0.49 -5.48 8.06
N SER A 63 -0.64 -6.18 8.09
CA SER A 63 -0.73 -7.56 7.62
C SER A 63 -1.23 -7.58 6.18
N PHE A 64 -0.51 -8.35 5.35
CA PHE A 64 -0.88 -8.64 3.97
C PHE A 64 -1.46 -10.04 3.83
N ASP A 65 -2.16 -10.54 4.85
CA ASP A 65 -2.71 -11.89 4.84
C ASP A 65 -4.09 -11.95 4.16
N GLY A 66 -4.36 -13.04 3.43
CA GLY A 66 -5.65 -13.27 2.78
C GLY A 66 -5.89 -12.33 1.59
N ILE A 67 -7.11 -11.80 1.47
CA ILE A 67 -7.52 -10.99 0.31
C ILE A 67 -6.74 -9.67 0.22
N SER A 68 -6.22 -9.14 1.34
CA SER A 68 -5.47 -7.88 1.37
C SER A 68 -4.18 -7.94 0.54
N SER A 69 -3.53 -9.11 0.45
CA SER A 69 -2.36 -9.34 -0.41
C SER A 69 -2.62 -8.99 -1.87
N ASN A 70 -3.82 -9.28 -2.37
CA ASN A 70 -4.15 -9.09 -3.78
C ASN A 70 -4.32 -7.61 -4.15
N PHE A 71 -4.80 -6.78 -3.21
CA PHE A 71 -4.84 -5.34 -3.44
C PHE A 71 -3.43 -4.78 -3.58
N ALA A 72 -2.52 -5.17 -2.68
CA ALA A 72 -1.10 -4.80 -2.75
C ALA A 72 -0.47 -5.21 -4.09
N GLU A 73 -0.57 -6.49 -4.48
CA GLU A 73 0.08 -7.01 -5.69
C GLU A 73 -0.40 -6.33 -6.98
N ARG A 74 -1.68 -5.95 -7.03
CA ARG A 74 -2.30 -5.40 -8.24
C ARG A 74 -2.41 -3.87 -8.22
N LEU A 75 -1.88 -3.22 -7.19
CA LEU A 75 -1.89 -1.77 -7.07
C LEU A 75 -0.93 -1.13 -8.10
N LYS A 76 -1.45 -0.15 -8.83
CA LYS A 76 -0.66 0.81 -9.60
C LYS A 76 -0.95 2.20 -9.08
N TYR A 77 0.00 3.10 -9.24
CA TYR A 77 -0.19 4.48 -8.83
C TYR A 77 0.57 5.44 -9.73
N GLU A 78 0.11 6.69 -9.73
CA GLU A 78 0.77 7.82 -10.36
C GLU A 78 0.81 8.98 -9.37
N ILE A 79 2.00 9.54 -9.11
CA ILE A 79 2.15 10.77 -8.34
C ILE A 79 1.87 11.96 -9.26
N LYS A 80 0.73 12.63 -9.08
CA LYS A 80 0.31 13.78 -9.89
C LYS A 80 1.02 15.07 -9.47
N SER A 81 1.03 15.37 -8.18
CA SER A 81 1.57 16.63 -7.68
C SER A 81 2.04 16.53 -6.22
N CYS A 82 2.80 17.53 -5.75
CA CYS A 82 3.09 17.71 -4.34
C CYS A 82 3.10 19.19 -4.00
N GLN A 83 2.31 19.56 -3.01
CA GLN A 83 2.16 20.93 -2.53
C GLN A 83 2.57 21.00 -1.06
N GLY A 84 3.29 22.05 -0.68
CA GLY A 84 3.45 22.40 0.72
C GLY A 84 2.17 23.11 1.16
N LYS A 85 1.53 22.61 2.22
CA LYS A 85 0.37 23.26 2.84
C LYS A 85 0.81 24.17 3.99
N ASP A 86 1.87 23.77 4.69
CA ASP A 86 2.53 24.52 5.77
C ASP A 86 4.02 24.14 5.82
N GLU A 87 4.81 24.78 6.68
CA GLU A 87 6.25 24.52 6.87
C GLU A 87 6.57 23.03 7.05
N ASN A 88 5.70 22.31 7.76
CA ASN A 88 5.87 20.91 8.11
C ASN A 88 4.80 19.98 7.53
N ILE A 89 3.93 20.46 6.65
CA ILE A 89 2.82 19.67 6.10
C ILE A 89 2.85 19.73 4.57
N TYR A 90 2.88 18.55 3.96
CA TYR A 90 2.88 18.36 2.52
C TYR A 90 1.68 17.52 2.12
N SER A 91 1.12 17.81 0.96
CA SER A 91 0.01 17.07 0.35
C SER A 91 0.50 16.55 -0.98
N VAL A 92 0.56 15.22 -1.10
CA VAL A 92 0.99 14.50 -2.30
C VAL A 92 -0.26 13.96 -2.97
N GLU A 93 -0.56 14.44 -4.17
CA GLU A 93 -1.69 13.98 -4.95
C GLU A 93 -1.32 12.71 -5.70
N VAL A 94 -2.10 11.65 -5.50
CA VAL A 94 -1.86 10.32 -6.04
C VAL A 94 -3.14 9.78 -6.68
N GLU A 95 -3.04 9.29 -7.90
CA GLU A 95 -4.05 8.41 -8.49
C GLU A 95 -3.66 6.97 -8.23
N ILE A 96 -4.53 6.21 -7.58
CA ILE A 96 -4.34 4.78 -7.31
C ILE A 96 -5.30 3.97 -8.17
N GLU A 97 -4.76 3.08 -8.99
CA GLU A 97 -5.51 2.06 -9.69
C GLU A 97 -5.38 0.74 -8.93
N THR A 98 -6.50 0.20 -8.48
CA THR A 98 -6.55 -1.06 -7.72
C THR A 98 -7.83 -1.82 -8.07
N ILE A 99 -7.96 -3.02 -7.53
CA ILE A 99 -9.15 -3.86 -7.68
C ILE A 99 -10.39 -3.09 -7.21
N ASP A 100 -11.47 -3.16 -7.98
CA ASP A 100 -12.77 -2.67 -7.53
C ASP A 100 -13.44 -3.69 -6.62
N PHE A 101 -13.28 -3.51 -5.30
CA PHE A 101 -13.77 -4.46 -4.31
C PHE A 101 -15.28 -4.69 -4.41
N GLU A 102 -16.07 -3.64 -4.59
CA GLU A 102 -17.53 -3.75 -4.69
C GLU A 102 -17.94 -4.66 -5.85
N LYS A 103 -17.34 -4.45 -7.04
CA LYS A 103 -17.62 -5.28 -8.21
C LYS A 103 -17.16 -6.72 -8.00
N ALA A 104 -15.97 -6.90 -7.42
CA ALA A 104 -15.46 -8.24 -7.12
C ALA A 104 -16.35 -8.96 -6.09
N PHE A 105 -16.76 -8.28 -5.01
CA PHE A 105 -17.68 -8.80 -4.00
C PHE A 105 -19.01 -9.22 -4.62
N ASN A 106 -19.64 -8.32 -5.37
CA ASN A 106 -20.95 -8.57 -5.99
C ASN A 106 -20.89 -9.72 -7.00
N ASN A 107 -19.85 -9.76 -7.83
CA ASN A 107 -19.66 -10.87 -8.78
C ASN A 107 -19.46 -12.20 -8.06
N ALA A 108 -18.64 -12.23 -7.00
CA ALA A 108 -18.42 -13.44 -6.20
C ALA A 108 -19.71 -13.90 -5.50
N TYR A 109 -20.49 -12.96 -4.97
CA TYR A 109 -21.76 -13.23 -4.30
C TYR A 109 -22.77 -13.87 -5.29
N GLN A 110 -22.96 -13.24 -6.46
CA GLN A 110 -23.86 -13.75 -7.49
C GLN A 110 -23.41 -15.12 -8.03
N LYS A 111 -22.10 -15.32 -8.26
CA LYS A 111 -21.54 -16.62 -8.65
C LYS A 111 -21.79 -17.69 -7.60
N THR A 112 -21.63 -17.35 -6.32
CA THR A 112 -21.84 -18.28 -5.21
C THR A 112 -23.29 -18.74 -5.16
N ILE A 113 -24.25 -17.81 -5.21
CA ILE A 113 -25.68 -18.14 -5.23
C ILE A 113 -26.02 -19.01 -6.44
N LYS A 114 -25.55 -18.63 -7.63
CA LYS A 114 -25.83 -19.36 -8.87
C LYS A 114 -25.34 -20.81 -8.83
N LYS A 115 -24.21 -21.07 -8.18
CA LYS A 115 -23.53 -22.38 -8.17
C LYS A 115 -23.89 -23.25 -6.98
N TYR A 116 -24.20 -22.65 -5.83
CA TYR A 116 -24.35 -23.35 -4.56
C TYR A 116 -25.64 -22.98 -3.78
N GLY A 117 -26.46 -22.06 -4.30
CA GLY A 117 -27.60 -21.50 -3.57
C GLY A 117 -27.18 -20.57 -2.43
N GLU A 118 -28.17 -19.97 -1.76
CA GLU A 118 -27.94 -19.06 -0.63
C GLU A 118 -27.28 -19.76 0.57
N GLU A 119 -27.66 -21.00 0.86
CA GLU A 119 -27.05 -21.81 1.92
C GLU A 119 -25.55 -22.06 1.68
N GLY A 120 -25.12 -22.02 0.42
CA GLY A 120 -23.73 -22.19 0.01
C GLY A 120 -22.83 -20.99 0.28
N ILE A 121 -23.39 -19.82 0.62
CA ILE A 121 -22.63 -18.57 0.81
C ILE A 121 -21.56 -18.74 1.90
N ARG A 122 -21.95 -19.18 3.10
CA ARG A 122 -21.06 -19.28 4.26
C ARG A 122 -19.83 -20.14 4.01
N LYS A 123 -19.97 -21.19 3.19
CA LYS A 123 -18.90 -22.17 2.93
C LYS A 123 -18.04 -21.78 1.73
N ASN A 124 -18.63 -21.20 0.68
CA ASN A 124 -17.97 -21.08 -0.63
C ASN A 124 -17.63 -19.64 -1.03
N PHE A 125 -18.24 -18.63 -0.40
CA PHE A 125 -18.10 -17.23 -0.82
C PHE A 125 -16.65 -16.74 -0.82
N LEU A 126 -15.88 -17.02 0.23
CA LEU A 126 -14.48 -16.58 0.31
C LEU A 126 -13.61 -17.17 -0.81
N ASN A 127 -13.89 -18.40 -1.23
CA ASN A 127 -13.18 -19.03 -2.34
C ASN A 127 -13.56 -18.40 -3.68
N GLU A 128 -14.84 -18.17 -3.94
CA GLU A 128 -15.29 -17.47 -5.16
C GLU A 128 -14.76 -16.02 -5.19
N MET A 129 -14.67 -15.36 -4.03
CA MET A 129 -14.11 -14.03 -3.87
C MET A 129 -12.62 -14.00 -4.22
N LYS A 130 -11.85 -14.97 -3.72
CA LYS A 130 -10.44 -15.14 -4.07
C LYS A 130 -10.25 -15.34 -5.58
N GLN A 131 -11.04 -16.25 -6.18
CA GLN A 131 -11.00 -16.50 -7.63
C GLN A 131 -11.36 -15.26 -8.46
N GLU A 132 -12.34 -14.48 -8.01
CA GLU A 132 -12.77 -13.26 -8.67
C GLU A 132 -11.70 -12.15 -8.66
N ILE A 133 -10.90 -12.10 -7.61
CA ILE A 133 -9.79 -11.16 -7.46
C ILE A 133 -8.54 -11.58 -8.23
N GLU A 134 -8.27 -12.88 -8.28
CA GLU A 134 -7.07 -13.43 -8.94
C GLU A 134 -7.23 -13.53 -10.47
N ARG A 135 -8.46 -13.45 -11.00
CA ARG A 135 -8.70 -13.54 -12.45
C ARG A 135 -8.08 -12.37 -13.22
N LYS A 136 -7.70 -12.63 -14.47
CA LYS A 136 -7.10 -11.62 -15.36
C LYS A 136 -8.07 -10.47 -15.64
N GLU A 137 -9.34 -10.80 -15.83
CA GLU A 137 -10.45 -9.88 -16.12
C GLU A 137 -11.04 -9.22 -14.87
N CYS A 138 -10.31 -9.22 -13.75
CA CYS A 138 -10.74 -8.50 -12.55
C CYS A 138 -10.93 -7.01 -12.90
N ILE A 139 -11.99 -6.42 -12.36
CA ILE A 139 -12.34 -5.04 -12.62
C ILE A 139 -11.49 -4.15 -11.72
N PHE A 140 -10.91 -3.11 -12.31
CA PHE A 140 -10.13 -2.10 -11.61
C PHE A 140 -10.88 -0.79 -11.56
N LYS A 141 -10.57 0.02 -10.57
CA LYS A 141 -10.98 1.42 -10.51
C LYS A 141 -9.81 2.31 -10.16
N LYS A 142 -9.92 3.57 -10.58
CA LYS A 142 -8.99 4.65 -10.24
C LYS A 142 -9.58 5.50 -9.13
N ILE A 143 -8.77 5.81 -8.12
CA ILE A 143 -9.16 6.65 -6.99
C ILE A 143 -8.09 7.73 -6.82
N ASP A 144 -8.51 8.98 -6.97
CA ASP A 144 -7.68 10.12 -6.64
C ASP A 144 -7.71 10.38 -5.13
N CYS A 145 -6.53 10.57 -4.55
CA CYS A 145 -6.39 10.84 -3.13
C CYS A 145 -5.23 11.81 -2.86
N ASN A 146 -5.33 12.53 -1.75
CA ASN A 146 -4.28 13.41 -1.26
C ASN A 146 -3.63 12.78 -0.04
N VAL A 147 -2.40 12.30 -0.17
CA VAL A 147 -1.63 11.72 0.92
C VAL A 147 -0.99 12.85 1.72
N THR A 148 -1.34 12.94 3.00
CA THR A 148 -0.74 13.92 3.90
C THR A 148 0.59 13.40 4.43
N VAL A 149 1.65 14.20 4.28
CA VAL A 149 2.98 13.91 4.81
C VAL A 149 3.37 14.98 5.79
N ARG A 150 3.78 14.57 7.00
CA ARG A 150 4.28 15.46 8.06
C ARG A 150 5.78 15.36 8.17
N LYS A 151 6.44 16.52 8.22
CA LYS A 151 7.85 16.63 8.59
C LYS A 151 7.97 16.68 10.11
N ILE A 152 8.70 15.72 10.69
CA ILE A 152 8.98 15.66 12.13
C ILE A 152 10.48 15.65 12.29
N LYS A 153 11.03 16.79 12.72
CA LYS A 153 12.48 17.04 12.75
C LYS A 153 13.09 16.84 11.34
N ARG A 154 13.75 15.70 11.10
CA ARG A 154 14.41 15.35 9.83
C ARG A 154 13.69 14.26 9.06
N GLU A 155 12.63 13.68 9.63
CA GLU A 155 11.86 12.58 9.05
C GLU A 155 10.58 13.10 8.39
N PHE A 156 10.11 12.35 7.40
CA PHE A 156 8.83 12.55 6.73
C PHE A 156 7.99 11.32 7.02
N LYS A 157 6.79 11.52 7.54
CA LYS A 157 5.86 10.45 7.91
C LYS A 157 4.51 10.65 7.24
N ILE A 158 3.92 9.58 6.75
CA ILE A 158 2.61 9.57 6.10
C ILE A 158 1.53 9.50 7.18
N GLN A 159 0.56 10.41 7.11
CA GLN A 159 -0.67 10.32 7.88
C GLN A 159 -1.71 9.61 6.99
N ILE A 160 -2.09 8.39 7.36
CA ILE A 160 -3.19 7.68 6.70
C ILE A 160 -4.52 8.31 7.11
N ASP A 161 -5.36 8.60 6.13
CA ASP A 161 -6.77 8.93 6.31
C ASP A 161 -7.67 7.88 5.64
N ASP A 162 -8.98 8.02 5.82
CA ASP A 162 -9.96 7.07 5.28
C ASP A 162 -9.94 7.02 3.76
N VAL A 163 -9.64 8.13 3.07
CA VAL A 163 -9.61 8.18 1.61
C VAL A 163 -8.44 7.38 1.08
N PHE A 164 -7.25 7.58 1.64
CA PHE A 164 -6.05 6.86 1.26
C PHE A 164 -6.14 5.38 1.63
N ALA A 165 -6.59 5.04 2.85
CA ALA A 165 -6.81 3.65 3.25
C ALA A 165 -7.83 2.93 2.34
N ASN A 166 -8.91 3.64 1.97
CA ASN A 166 -9.90 3.11 1.04
C ASN A 166 -9.37 2.96 -0.39
N ALA A 167 -8.47 3.84 -0.82
CA ALA A 167 -7.79 3.73 -2.11
C ALA A 167 -6.83 2.53 -2.14
N LEU A 168 -6.09 2.26 -1.05
CA LEU A 168 -5.22 1.08 -0.94
C LEU A 168 -6.00 -0.24 -1.00
N THR A 169 -7.23 -0.25 -0.47
CA THR A 169 -8.07 -1.46 -0.32
C THR A 169 -9.18 -1.57 -1.38
N GLY A 170 -9.12 -0.81 -2.46
CA GLY A 170 -10.07 -0.98 -3.56
C GLY A 170 -11.51 -0.61 -3.22
N GLY A 171 -11.72 0.30 -2.27
CA GLY A 171 -13.05 0.69 -1.82
C GLY A 171 -13.67 -0.21 -0.76
N MET A 172 -12.92 -1.18 -0.22
CA MET A 172 -13.44 -2.16 0.73
C MET A 172 -14.06 -1.50 1.96
N ASN A 173 -13.35 -0.56 2.59
CA ASN A 173 -13.83 0.09 3.81
C ASN A 173 -15.17 0.79 3.57
N LYS A 174 -15.26 1.65 2.54
CA LYS A 174 -16.51 2.36 2.21
C LYS A 174 -17.67 1.41 1.90
N TYR A 175 -17.40 0.35 1.14
CA TYR A 175 -18.44 -0.62 0.79
C TYR A 175 -18.94 -1.43 1.99
N LEU A 176 -18.05 -1.83 2.89
CA LEU A 176 -18.47 -2.54 4.11
C LEU A 176 -19.29 -1.64 5.03
N PHE A 177 -18.96 -0.34 5.12
CA PHE A 177 -19.79 0.62 5.85
C PHE A 177 -21.18 0.81 5.21
N SER A 178 -21.28 0.89 3.88
CA SER A 178 -22.60 1.04 3.23
C SER A 178 -23.52 -0.16 3.47
N LEU A 179 -22.97 -1.37 3.55
CA LEU A 179 -23.76 -2.56 3.89
C LEU A 179 -24.28 -2.57 5.34
N GLN A 180 -23.65 -1.84 6.25
CA GLN A 180 -24.09 -1.72 7.65
C GLN A 180 -25.19 -0.67 7.82
N GLU A 181 -25.21 0.36 6.98
CA GLU A 181 -26.25 1.40 7.00
C GLU A 181 -27.55 0.94 6.30
N GLU A 182 -27.45 -0.02 5.38
CA GLU A 182 -28.59 -0.57 4.63
C GLU A 182 -29.26 -1.80 5.29
N GLY A 183 -28.69 -2.35 6.37
CA GLY A 183 -29.17 -3.55 7.08
C GLY A 183 -29.83 -3.27 8.42
#